data_AF-A0A6V7KZ59-F1
#
_entry.id   AF-A0A6V7KZ59-F1
#
_cell.length_a   1.000
_cell.length_b   1.000
_cell.length_c   1.000
_cell.angle_alpha   90.00
_cell.angle_beta   90.00
_cell.angle_gamma   90.00
#
_symmetry.space_group_name_H-M   'P 1'
#
loop_
_entity.id
_entity.type
_entity.pdbx_description
1 polymer ?
#
loop_
_entity_poly.entity_id
_entity_poly.type
_entity_poly.pdbx_seq_one_letter_code
_entity_poly.pdbx_strand_id
1 'polypeptide(L)'
;GGGGRGVRPVYLRCSRGTVSWRYPRGALRVVLSGGSDGRTFRGCVKVSGPARVYLEGKGTLRPVYAPGDGKHEALHRCFHSRGQLAALYVEADEPTPGRTTVKLRYDLEFEPIDDEGKAVRRDEEAECRPCTKEELAETYCRSDLVARGTVSAVERRPDLDAAELILRVTKTLRRVEETE
;
A
#
# COMPACT_ATOMS: atom_id res chain seq x y z
N GLY A 1 5.43 30.85 0.43
CA GLY A 1 5.12 31.59 1.68
C GLY A 1 3.77 31.14 2.18
N GLY A 2 3.63 30.94 3.49
CA GLY A 2 2.40 30.47 4.13
C GLY A 2 2.71 29.83 5.47
N GLY A 3 2.89 30.66 6.49
CA GLY A 3 2.95 30.20 7.89
C GLY A 3 1.55 29.72 8.30
N GLY A 4 1.46 28.47 8.74
CA GLY A 4 0.23 27.91 9.27
C GLY A 4 0.51 26.52 9.81
N ARG A 5 0.32 26.33 11.12
CA ARG A 5 0.34 25.03 11.81
C ARG A 5 -0.88 24.19 11.39
N GLY A 6 -1.05 23.97 10.09
CA GLY A 6 -2.17 23.28 9.49
C GLY A 6 -1.73 21.99 8.85
N VAL A 7 -2.45 20.91 9.13
CA VAL A 7 -2.22 19.60 8.51
C VAL A 7 -2.78 19.66 7.09
N ARG A 8 -1.95 19.43 6.07
CA ARG A 8 -2.42 19.49 4.67
C ARG A 8 -3.06 18.15 4.29
N PRO A 9 -4.33 18.12 3.83
CA PRO A 9 -4.93 16.89 3.31
C PRO A 9 -4.46 16.59 1.89
N VAL A 10 -4.22 15.32 1.60
CA VAL A 10 -3.95 14.78 0.25
C VAL A 10 -4.93 13.65 0.01
N TYR A 11 -5.74 13.78 -1.03
CA TYR A 11 -6.79 12.81 -1.36
C TYR A 11 -6.31 11.91 -2.50
N LEU A 12 -6.37 10.60 -2.28
CA LEU A 12 -5.90 9.58 -3.21
C LEU A 12 -7.04 8.64 -3.55
N ARG A 13 -7.30 8.47 -4.85
CA ARG A 13 -8.40 7.64 -5.38
C ARG A 13 -7.93 6.37 -6.09
N CYS A 14 -6.63 6.21 -6.31
CA CYS A 14 -6.06 5.01 -6.90
C CYS A 14 -5.99 3.90 -5.84
N SER A 15 -6.12 2.63 -6.26
CA SER A 15 -5.95 1.47 -5.37
C SER A 15 -4.51 1.29 -4.90
N ARG A 16 -3.53 1.74 -5.68
CA ARG A 16 -2.11 1.67 -5.34
C ARG A 16 -1.40 2.96 -5.74
N GLY A 17 -0.38 3.33 -4.99
CA GLY A 17 0.43 4.50 -5.33
C GLY A 17 1.54 4.79 -4.33
N THR A 18 2.25 5.90 -4.57
CA THR A 18 3.31 6.38 -3.68
C THR A 18 3.16 7.87 -3.44
N VAL A 19 3.17 8.29 -2.17
CA VAL A 19 3.29 9.69 -1.77
C VAL A 19 4.74 9.97 -1.43
N SER A 20 5.34 10.98 -2.08
CA SER A 20 6.70 11.45 -1.82
C SER A 20 6.65 12.83 -1.17
N TRP A 21 7.08 12.92 0.08
CA TRP A 21 7.06 14.14 0.88
C TRP A 21 8.49 14.62 1.17
N ARG A 22 8.95 15.59 0.38
CA ARG A 22 10.28 16.20 0.50
C ARG A 22 10.28 17.27 1.59
N TYR A 23 11.36 17.34 2.37
CA TYR A 23 11.53 18.28 3.48
C TYR A 23 10.35 18.23 4.48
N PRO A 24 10.05 17.03 5.01
CA PRO A 24 8.90 16.81 5.87
C PRO A 24 8.98 17.68 7.13
N ARG A 25 7.88 18.39 7.44
CA ARG A 25 7.73 19.23 8.63
C ARG A 25 6.29 19.20 9.11
N GLY A 26 6.07 19.06 10.42
CA GLY A 26 4.73 18.94 10.98
C GLY A 26 4.08 17.63 10.54
N ALA A 27 2.89 17.69 9.94
CA ALA A 27 2.17 16.49 9.53
C ALA A 27 1.39 16.65 8.22
N LEU A 28 1.15 15.50 7.57
CA LEU A 28 0.38 15.33 6.36
C LEU A 28 -0.82 14.40 6.64
N ARG A 29 -2.00 14.76 6.17
CA ARG A 29 -3.20 13.91 6.26
C ARG A 29 -3.46 13.25 4.92
N VAL A 30 -3.18 11.96 4.79
CA VAL A 30 -3.39 11.20 3.56
C VAL A 30 -4.73 10.49 3.62
N VAL A 31 -5.66 10.84 2.74
CA VAL A 31 -7.00 10.26 2.66
C VAL A 31 -7.06 9.28 1.50
N LEU A 32 -7.24 8.00 1.81
CA LEU A 32 -7.35 6.89 0.87
C LEU A 32 -8.82 6.58 0.64
N SER A 33 -9.23 6.53 -0.64
CA SER A 33 -10.60 6.22 -1.03
C SER A 33 -10.65 4.90 -1.77
N GLY A 34 -11.57 4.02 -1.32
CA GLY A 34 -11.79 2.72 -1.92
C GLY A 34 -12.80 2.68 -3.06
N GLY A 35 -12.98 3.81 -3.75
CA GLY A 35 -14.01 3.95 -4.80
C GLY A 35 -15.38 4.37 -4.25
N SER A 36 -16.33 4.53 -5.18
CA SER A 36 -17.65 5.16 -4.95
C SER A 36 -18.69 4.27 -4.26
N ASP A 37 -18.46 2.96 -4.19
CA ASP A 37 -19.55 2.01 -3.93
C ASP A 37 -19.69 1.63 -2.45
N GLY A 38 -19.24 2.48 -1.53
CA GLY A 38 -19.38 2.23 -0.09
C GLY A 38 -18.52 1.09 0.47
N ARG A 39 -17.59 0.54 -0.32
CA ARG A 39 -16.83 -0.69 0.01
C ARG A 39 -15.83 -0.47 1.15
N THR A 40 -15.76 -1.44 2.05
CA THR A 40 -14.64 -1.60 2.98
C THR A 40 -13.41 -2.13 2.23
N PHE A 41 -12.24 -1.81 2.74
CA PHE A 41 -10.98 -2.25 2.15
C PHE A 41 -9.92 -2.49 3.22
N ARG A 42 -8.98 -3.39 2.91
CA ARG A 42 -7.74 -3.55 3.65
C ARG A 42 -6.68 -2.68 2.98
N GLY A 43 -6.14 -1.72 3.71
CA GLY A 43 -5.05 -0.86 3.24
C GLY A 43 -3.73 -1.33 3.84
N CYS A 44 -2.71 -1.53 3.00
CA CYS A 44 -1.36 -1.86 3.43
C CYS A 44 -0.41 -0.75 3.02
N VAL A 45 0.41 -0.26 3.96
CA VAL A 45 1.40 0.79 3.70
C VAL A 45 2.82 0.32 3.96
N LYS A 46 3.74 0.81 3.14
CA LYS A 46 5.19 0.69 3.36
C LYS A 46 5.78 2.08 3.44
N VAL A 47 6.39 2.38 4.59
CA VAL A 47 6.92 3.71 4.92
C VAL A 47 8.44 3.65 4.90
N SER A 48 9.07 4.67 4.32
CA SER A 48 10.51 4.88 4.46
C SER A 48 10.79 6.35 4.77
N GLY A 49 11.74 6.60 5.67
CA GLY A 49 12.13 7.94 6.10
C GLY A 49 11.65 8.28 7.52
N PRO A 50 12.00 9.48 8.02
CA PRO A 50 11.76 9.88 9.40
C PRO A 50 10.32 10.35 9.60
N ALA A 51 9.37 9.41 9.70
CA ALA A 51 7.97 9.72 9.94
C ALA A 51 7.25 8.63 10.74
N ARG A 52 6.23 9.03 11.50
CA ARG A 52 5.27 8.15 12.15
C ARG A 52 3.93 8.21 11.42
N VAL A 53 3.25 7.08 11.32
CA VAL A 53 1.96 6.97 10.63
C VAL A 53 0.91 6.43 11.59
N TYR A 54 -0.22 7.12 11.63
CA TYR A 54 -1.37 6.77 12.45
C TYR A 54 -2.62 6.65 11.59
N LEU A 55 -3.47 5.68 11.88
CA LEU A 55 -4.80 5.57 11.33
C LEU A 55 -5.76 6.45 12.12
N GLU A 56 -6.46 7.34 11.41
CA GLU A 56 -7.46 8.23 11.99
C GLU A 56 -8.77 7.48 12.24
N GLY A 57 -9.23 7.53 13.49
CA GLY A 57 -10.54 7.05 13.93
C GLY A 57 -11.42 8.19 14.44
N LYS A 58 -12.54 7.86 15.08
CA LYS A 58 -13.43 8.84 15.73
C LYS A 58 -12.73 9.46 16.96
N GLY A 59 -12.00 10.55 16.75
CA GLY A 59 -11.28 11.27 17.80
C GLY A 59 -10.02 10.56 18.32
N THR A 60 -9.55 9.51 17.63
CA THR A 60 -8.37 8.74 18.04
C THR A 60 -7.40 8.55 16.89
N LEU A 61 -6.11 8.43 17.21
CA LEU A 61 -5.03 8.11 16.27
C LEU A 61 -4.43 6.77 16.68
N ARG A 62 -4.61 5.72 15.86
CA ARG A 62 -4.06 4.39 16.13
C ARG A 62 -2.71 4.24 15.41
N PRO A 63 -1.59 3.92 16.09
CA PRO A 63 -0.31 3.78 15.42
C PRO A 63 -0.34 2.63 14.39
N VAL A 64 0.20 2.91 13.19
CA VAL A 64 0.35 1.95 12.07
C VAL A 64 1.82 1.68 11.80
N TYR A 65 2.65 2.72 11.84
CA TYR A 65 4.10 2.65 11.66
C TYR A 65 4.79 3.65 12.59
N ALA A 66 5.88 3.23 13.21
CA ALA A 66 6.81 4.14 13.87
C ALA A 66 8.25 3.65 13.62
N PRO A 67 9.22 4.57 13.46
CA PRO A 67 10.62 4.18 13.41
C PRO A 67 11.02 3.49 14.72
N GLY A 68 11.69 2.34 14.61
CA GLY A 68 12.10 1.56 15.78
C GLY A 68 10.98 0.80 16.49
N ASP A 69 9.84 0.54 15.84
CA ASP A 69 8.74 -0.29 16.38
C ASP A 69 9.07 -1.80 16.52
N GLY A 70 10.35 -2.17 16.39
CA GLY A 70 10.85 -3.54 16.49
C GLY A 70 10.53 -4.44 15.31
N LYS A 71 9.88 -3.93 14.26
CA LYS A 71 9.51 -4.69 13.07
C LYS A 71 10.40 -4.31 11.89
N HIS A 72 10.58 -5.26 10.96
CA HIS A 72 11.43 -5.05 9.79
C HIS A 72 10.93 -3.89 8.91
N GLU A 73 11.86 -3.11 8.34
CA GLU A 73 11.55 -1.92 7.52
C GLU A 73 10.84 -2.25 6.20
N ALA A 74 11.10 -3.44 5.66
CA ALA A 74 10.47 -3.90 4.42
C ALA A 74 9.03 -4.40 4.62
N LEU A 75 8.60 -4.61 5.87
CA LEU A 75 7.29 -5.19 6.21
C LEU A 75 6.18 -4.17 5.97
N HIS A 76 5.15 -4.61 5.24
CA HIS A 76 3.94 -3.83 5.03
C HIS A 76 3.12 -3.73 6.32
N ARG A 77 2.54 -2.57 6.58
CA ARG A 77 1.69 -2.30 7.75
C ARG A 77 0.24 -2.18 7.28
N CYS A 78 -0.58 -3.17 7.62
CA CYS A 78 -1.95 -3.25 7.13
C CYS A 78 -2.99 -2.82 8.18
N PHE A 79 -4.10 -2.29 7.70
CA PHE A 79 -5.27 -1.90 8.49
C PHE A 79 -6.55 -2.13 7.68
N HIS A 80 -7.69 -2.22 8.36
CA HIS A 80 -9.00 -2.26 7.70
C HIS A 80 -9.69 -0.90 7.80
N SER A 81 -10.28 -0.45 6.70
CA SER A 81 -11.17 0.69 6.70
C SER A 81 -12.52 0.31 7.30
N ARG A 82 -13.17 1.26 7.98
CA ARG A 82 -14.55 1.09 8.51
C ARG A 82 -15.61 1.65 7.56
N GLY A 83 -15.24 1.87 6.30
CA GLY A 83 -16.07 2.46 5.26
C GLY A 83 -15.26 2.80 4.03
N GLN A 84 -15.83 3.63 3.16
CA GLN A 84 -15.28 3.97 1.85
C GLN A 84 -14.00 4.83 1.88
N LEU A 85 -13.68 5.43 3.03
CA LEU A 85 -12.48 6.25 3.23
C LEU A 85 -11.70 5.79 4.45
N ALA A 86 -10.38 5.88 4.37
CA ALA A 86 -9.48 5.82 5.52
C ALA A 86 -8.53 7.02 5.47
N ALA A 87 -8.31 7.69 6.60
CA ALA A 87 -7.35 8.78 6.69
C ALA A 87 -6.14 8.33 7.52
N LEU A 88 -4.95 8.61 7.02
CA LEU A 88 -3.68 8.40 7.69
C LEU A 88 -3.09 9.75 8.08
N TYR A 89 -2.77 9.90 9.35
CA TYR A 89 -1.99 11.03 9.86
C TYR A 89 -0.52 10.65 9.82
N VAL A 90 0.26 11.34 8.98
CA VAL A 90 1.68 11.11 8.78
C VAL A 90 2.46 12.26 9.38
N GLU A 91 3.10 12.02 10.51
CA GLU A 91 3.88 13.02 11.25
C GLU A 91 5.36 12.88 10.90
N ALA A 92 6.03 14.00 10.65
CA ALA A 92 7.48 14.02 10.50
C ALA A 92 8.15 13.85 11.87
N ASP A 93 9.16 12.98 11.97
CA ASP A 93 10.03 12.97 13.14
C ASP A 93 10.89 14.24 13.17
N GLU A 94 11.42 14.58 14.35
CA GLU A 94 12.18 15.82 14.57
C GLU A 94 13.26 16.04 13.49
N PRO A 95 13.45 17.28 13.03
CA PRO A 95 14.23 17.58 11.84
C PRO A 95 15.69 17.17 12.04
N THR A 96 16.09 16.10 11.35
CA THR A 96 17.50 15.82 11.09
C THR A 96 18.00 16.84 10.05
N PRO A 97 19.15 17.52 10.28
CA PRO A 97 19.69 18.46 9.32
C PRO A 97 20.08 17.71 8.03
N GLY A 98 19.33 17.91 6.95
CA GLY A 98 19.58 17.27 5.65
C GLY A 98 18.39 17.33 4.68
N ARG A 99 18.62 16.91 3.43
CA ARG A 99 17.55 16.70 2.43
C ARG A 99 16.85 15.37 2.72
N THR A 100 15.91 15.35 3.66
CA THR A 100 15.12 14.16 3.98
C THR A 100 13.87 14.06 3.10
N THR A 101 13.47 12.84 2.77
CA THR A 101 12.24 12.54 2.02
C THR A 101 11.53 11.36 2.67
N VAL A 102 10.25 11.53 2.99
CA VAL A 102 9.37 10.44 3.42
C VAL A 102 8.68 9.89 2.19
N LYS A 103 8.73 8.56 2.02
CA LYS A 103 7.94 7.87 0.99
C LYS A 103 6.93 6.95 1.68
N LEU A 104 5.66 7.14 1.34
CA LEU A 104 4.56 6.29 1.76
C LEU A 104 4.01 5.57 0.54
N ARG A 105 4.36 4.29 0.38
CA ARG A 105 3.70 3.42 -0.60
C ARG A 105 2.45 2.84 0.02
N TYR A 106 1.38 2.74 -0.75
CA TYR A 106 0.13 2.16 -0.29
C TYR A 106 -0.47 1.25 -1.35
N ASP A 107 -1.18 0.22 -0.88
CA ASP A 107 -1.97 -0.71 -1.69
C ASP A 107 -3.30 -0.97 -0.97
N LEU A 108 -4.40 -1.00 -1.72
CA LEU A 108 -5.76 -1.14 -1.24
C LEU A 108 -6.37 -2.41 -1.83
N GLU A 109 -6.68 -3.35 -0.95
CA GLU A 109 -7.38 -4.59 -1.26
C GLU A 109 -8.87 -4.41 -0.93
N PHE A 110 -9.71 -4.43 -1.96
CA PHE A 110 -11.16 -4.31 -1.79
C PHE A 110 -11.76 -5.66 -1.41
N GLU A 111 -12.64 -5.66 -0.42
CA GLU A 111 -13.38 -6.86 -0.07
C GLU A 111 -14.41 -7.17 -1.18
N PRO A 112 -14.43 -8.39 -1.73
CA PRO A 112 -15.44 -8.79 -2.69
C PRO A 112 -16.81 -8.79 -2.01
N ILE A 113 -17.80 -8.33 -2.76
CA ILE A 113 -19.19 -8.27 -2.30
C ILE A 113 -19.97 -9.32 -3.08
N ASP A 114 -20.87 -10.04 -2.42
CA ASP A 114 -21.82 -10.91 -3.12
C ASP A 114 -22.91 -10.08 -3.83
N ASP A 115 -23.74 -10.76 -4.61
CA ASP A 115 -24.88 -10.16 -5.32
C ASP A 115 -25.91 -9.51 -4.35
N GLU A 116 -25.84 -9.84 -3.06
CA GLU A 116 -26.68 -9.30 -1.99
C GLU A 116 -26.04 -8.09 -1.28
N GLY A 117 -24.85 -7.65 -1.69
CA GLY A 117 -24.17 -6.50 -1.10
C GLY A 117 -23.46 -6.78 0.23
N LYS A 118 -23.24 -8.05 0.61
CA LYS A 118 -22.49 -8.44 1.81
C LYS A 118 -21.03 -8.73 1.49
N ALA A 119 -20.14 -8.33 2.40
CA ALA A 119 -18.73 -8.66 2.33
C ALA A 119 -18.53 -10.18 2.43
N VAL A 120 -18.00 -10.78 1.36
CA VAL A 120 -17.65 -12.19 1.34
C VAL A 120 -16.29 -12.35 2.01
N ARG A 121 -16.25 -13.11 3.11
CA ARG A 121 -14.99 -13.48 3.75
C ARG A 121 -14.17 -14.29 2.75
N ARG A 122 -13.04 -13.72 2.33
CA ARG A 122 -12.11 -14.40 1.44
C ARG A 122 -11.53 -15.60 2.17
N ASP A 123 -11.71 -16.77 1.59
CA ASP A 123 -11.05 -17.99 2.06
C ASP A 123 -9.58 -17.91 1.62
N GLU A 124 -8.66 -17.83 2.59
CA GLU A 124 -7.23 -17.64 2.35
C GLU A 124 -6.62 -18.82 1.56
N GLU A 125 -7.19 -20.03 1.69
CA GLU A 125 -6.78 -21.20 0.91
C GLU A 125 -7.32 -21.19 -0.52
N ALA A 126 -8.48 -20.54 -0.77
CA ALA A 126 -9.01 -20.36 -2.13
C ALA A 126 -8.22 -19.34 -2.95
N GLU A 127 -7.38 -18.52 -2.31
CA GLU A 127 -6.59 -17.45 -2.94
C GLU A 127 -5.31 -17.99 -3.62
N CYS A 128 -4.78 -19.13 -3.15
CA CYS A 128 -3.58 -19.77 -3.71
C CYS A 128 -3.89 -20.78 -4.83
N ARG A 129 -4.96 -20.57 -5.61
CA ARG A 129 -5.24 -21.41 -6.79
C ARG A 129 -4.53 -20.89 -8.04
N PRO A 130 -4.24 -21.76 -9.03
CA PRO A 130 -3.84 -21.30 -10.35
C PRO A 130 -4.91 -20.37 -10.95
N CYS A 131 -4.48 -19.26 -11.54
CA CYS A 131 -5.37 -18.37 -12.29
C CYS A 131 -5.95 -19.07 -13.52
N THR A 132 -7.20 -18.77 -13.87
CA THR A 132 -7.79 -19.21 -15.14
C THR A 132 -7.18 -18.43 -16.32
N LYS A 133 -7.45 -18.88 -17.55
CA LYS A 133 -6.95 -18.17 -18.75
C LYS A 133 -7.56 -16.78 -18.87
N GLU A 134 -8.82 -16.64 -18.47
CA GLU A 134 -9.57 -15.39 -18.48
C GLU A 134 -8.98 -14.39 -17.47
N GLU A 135 -8.71 -14.84 -16.24
CA GLU A 135 -8.06 -14.01 -15.20
C GLU A 135 -6.66 -13.59 -15.61
N LEU A 136 -5.91 -14.50 -16.24
CA LEU A 136 -4.57 -14.21 -16.73
C LEU A 136 -4.61 -13.19 -17.88
N ALA A 137 -5.58 -13.29 -18.78
CA ALA A 137 -5.76 -12.35 -19.88
C ALA A 137 -6.19 -10.95 -19.39
N GLU A 138 -7.08 -10.88 -18.40
CA GLU A 138 -7.46 -9.62 -17.76
C GLU A 138 -6.26 -8.95 -17.07
N THR A 139 -5.50 -9.73 -16.30
CA THR A 139 -4.29 -9.25 -15.63
C THR A 139 -3.23 -8.81 -16.63
N TYR A 140 -3.02 -9.56 -17.72
CA TYR A 140 -2.12 -9.18 -18.82
C TYR A 140 -2.45 -7.78 -19.37
N CYS A 141 -3.73 -7.46 -19.52
CA CYS A 141 -4.18 -6.20 -20.09
C CYS A 141 -4.00 -5.01 -19.14
N ARG A 142 -4.13 -5.24 -17.82
CA ARG A 142 -4.04 -4.21 -16.78
C ARG A 142 -2.64 -4.00 -16.21
N SER A 143 -1.75 -4.98 -16.35
CA SER A 143 -0.37 -4.88 -15.85
C SER A 143 0.51 -4.01 -16.75
N ASP A 144 1.41 -3.29 -16.10
CA ASP A 144 2.49 -2.50 -16.70
C ASP A 144 3.64 -3.40 -17.21
N LEU A 145 3.93 -4.49 -16.50
CA LEU A 145 4.94 -5.48 -16.84
C LEU A 145 4.33 -6.88 -16.89
N VAL A 146 4.55 -7.59 -17.99
CA VAL A 146 4.24 -9.01 -18.12
C VAL A 146 5.46 -9.75 -18.64
N ALA A 147 5.88 -10.81 -17.95
CA ALA A 147 7.01 -11.63 -18.34
C ALA A 147 6.73 -13.12 -18.12
N ARG A 148 7.37 -13.95 -18.95
CA ARG A 148 7.41 -15.41 -18.81
C ARG A 148 8.75 -15.80 -18.19
N GLY A 149 8.74 -16.63 -17.16
CA GLY A 149 9.95 -17.09 -16.49
C GLY A 149 9.78 -18.44 -15.83
N THR A 150 10.85 -18.89 -15.17
CA THR A 150 10.86 -20.10 -14.32
C THR A 150 11.22 -19.70 -12.90
N VAL A 151 10.54 -20.26 -11.90
CA VAL A 151 10.93 -20.10 -10.49
C VAL A 151 12.25 -20.84 -10.28
N SER A 152 13.28 -20.10 -9.87
CA SER A 152 14.63 -20.61 -9.63
C SER A 152 14.82 -21.03 -8.18
N ALA A 153 14.27 -20.27 -7.24
CA ALA A 153 14.34 -20.55 -5.81
C ALA A 153 13.18 -19.89 -5.05
N VAL A 154 12.91 -20.39 -3.85
CA VAL A 154 11.97 -19.82 -2.88
C VAL A 154 12.71 -19.69 -1.55
N GLU A 155 12.93 -18.46 -1.10
CA GLU A 155 13.70 -18.16 0.10
C GLU A 155 12.79 -17.64 1.21
N ARG A 156 12.85 -18.24 2.41
CA ARG A 156 12.01 -17.81 3.53
C ARG A 156 12.63 -16.62 4.26
N ARG A 157 11.80 -15.62 4.55
CA ARG A 157 12.14 -14.39 5.27
C ARG A 157 11.35 -14.36 6.59
N PRO A 158 11.85 -15.00 7.66
CA PRO A 158 11.10 -15.15 8.91
C PRO A 158 10.86 -13.80 9.61
N ASP A 159 11.71 -12.81 9.37
CA ASP A 159 11.58 -11.41 9.81
C ASP A 159 10.38 -10.69 9.17
N LEU A 160 9.91 -11.18 8.02
CA LEU A 160 8.80 -10.63 7.25
C LEU A 160 7.56 -11.52 7.27
N ASP A 161 7.65 -12.71 7.87
CA ASP A 161 6.66 -13.79 7.75
C ASP A 161 6.25 -14.03 6.27
N ALA A 162 7.25 -14.02 5.39
CA ALA A 162 7.05 -14.06 3.94
C ALA A 162 8.07 -14.97 3.24
N ALA A 163 7.79 -15.31 1.99
CA ALA A 163 8.73 -16.01 1.11
C ALA A 163 9.07 -15.13 -0.11
N GLU A 164 10.34 -15.07 -0.44
CA GLU A 164 10.86 -14.38 -1.62
C GLU A 164 10.98 -15.37 -2.78
N LEU A 165 10.32 -15.04 -3.90
CA LEU A 165 10.32 -15.85 -5.11
C LEU A 165 11.40 -15.33 -6.06
N ILE A 166 12.45 -16.13 -6.29
CA ILE A 166 13.50 -15.79 -7.25
C ILE A 166 13.08 -16.35 -8.62
N LEU A 167 12.85 -15.44 -9.57
CA LEU A 167 12.35 -15.77 -10.91
C LEU A 167 13.45 -15.52 -11.96
N ARG A 168 13.71 -16.52 -12.80
CA ARG A 168 14.50 -16.34 -14.02
C ARG A 168 13.59 -16.01 -15.19
N VAL A 169 13.62 -14.75 -15.62
CA VAL A 169 12.85 -14.28 -16.78
C VAL A 169 13.41 -14.88 -18.06
N THR A 170 12.55 -15.55 -18.84
CA THR A 170 12.88 -16.14 -20.14
C THR A 170 12.44 -15.26 -21.31
N LYS A 171 11.35 -14.50 -21.14
CA LYS A 171 10.81 -13.62 -22.18
C LYS A 171 9.99 -12.50 -21.54
N THR A 172 10.22 -11.25 -21.93
CA THR A 172 9.31 -10.13 -21.62
C THR A 172 8.20 -10.09 -22.66
N LEU A 173 6.96 -10.04 -22.22
CA LEU A 173 5.77 -10.04 -23.10
C LEU A 173 5.13 -8.66 -23.23
N ARG A 174 5.22 -7.84 -22.18
CA ARG A 174 4.72 -6.47 -22.14
C ARG A 174 5.55 -5.65 -21.17
N ARG A 175 5.85 -4.41 -21.52
CA ARG A 175 6.42 -3.39 -20.64
C ARG A 175 5.89 -2.04 -21.09
N VAL A 176 5.27 -1.31 -20.17
CA VAL A 176 4.95 0.11 -20.37
C VAL A 176 6.13 0.90 -19.82
N GLU A 177 6.72 1.77 -20.63
CA GLU A 177 7.77 2.69 -20.14
C GLU A 177 7.08 3.90 -19.49
N GLU A 178 7.47 4.25 -18.25
CA GLU A 178 7.05 5.51 -17.64
C GLU A 178 7.83 6.64 -18.32
N THR A 179 7.18 7.39 -19.21
CA THR A 179 7.69 8.69 -19.65
C THR A 179 7.52 9.68 -18.50
N GLU A 180 8.63 10.13 -17.91
CA GLU A 180 8.68 11.24 -16.95
C GLU A 180 8.23 12.58 -17.56
#